data_AF-A0A414D834-F1
#
_entry.id   AF-A0A414D834-F1
#
_cell.length_a   1.000
_cell.length_b   1.000
_cell.length_c   1.000
_cell.angle_alpha   90.00
_cell.angle_beta   90.00
_cell.angle_gamma   90.00
#
_symmetry.space_group_name_H-M   'P 1'
#
loop_
_entity.id
_entity.type
_entity.pdbx_description
1 polymer ?
#
loop_
_entity_poly.entity_id
_entity_poly.type
_entity_poly.pdbx_seq_one_letter_code
_entity_poly.pdbx_strand_id
1 'polypeptide(L)'
;MRNKHHTFKGAASAAPHFLYIGGKPMRRFKHLSKSDRIRIETLNNDGKTPKEIAEVVGVHISTIYRELQRGQYTHRNSDWTEETRYSSDLSEMKYRANLAAKGADLKIGNDHRLAEYIETKIADEKYSPEAVLGEIKAQGLQFNTEIKSKNTIYSYIEKGIFLRLTNKDLPVKGDKKRSYHKVQTQKRAPKGESIEKRPEIIGERSTFGHWEMDTVVSARPGKAAILVLTERLTRNEITAKLPDKSAASVVQALDDLEKEWGELFPRVFQTITVDNGSEFADCPGIERSILAEGSRTKCYYCHPYSSYERGSNENLNKMIRRWLPKGTNFDEIGAEVIQTITNWLNNYPRKILGFLPASAVFQEQMDALLGA
;
A
#
# COMPACT_ATOMS: atom_id res chain seq x y z
N MET A 1 3.19 -3.37 -70.80
CA MET A 1 2.72 -4.78 -70.82
C MET A 1 2.58 -5.31 -69.39
N ARG A 2 1.40 -5.82 -69.07
CA ARG A 2 1.08 -6.89 -68.09
C ARG A 2 1.52 -6.77 -66.61
N ASN A 3 0.52 -6.48 -65.77
CA ASN A 3 0.03 -7.27 -64.61
C ASN A 3 0.97 -8.27 -63.91
N LYS A 4 1.14 -8.08 -62.59
CA LYS A 4 1.08 -9.12 -61.52
C LYS A 4 0.63 -8.43 -60.21
N HIS A 5 -0.66 -8.41 -59.86
CA HIS A 5 -1.33 -9.36 -58.95
C HIS A 5 -0.54 -9.70 -57.67
N HIS A 6 -0.85 -8.97 -56.59
CA HIS A 6 -0.74 -9.46 -55.22
C HIS A 6 -2.07 -9.23 -54.50
N THR A 7 -2.83 -10.31 -54.39
CA THR A 7 -4.06 -10.45 -53.63
C THR A 7 -3.75 -10.41 -52.12
N PHE A 8 -4.18 -9.35 -51.43
CA PHE A 8 -4.30 -9.37 -49.99
C PHE A 8 -5.56 -10.16 -49.61
N LYS A 9 -5.37 -11.31 -48.95
CA LYS A 9 -6.44 -12.08 -48.33
C LYS A 9 -7.11 -11.23 -47.25
N GLY A 10 -8.38 -10.88 -47.47
CA GLY A 10 -9.22 -10.27 -46.45
C GLY A 10 -9.41 -11.23 -45.28
N ALA A 11 -9.00 -10.79 -44.09
CA ALA A 11 -9.44 -11.41 -42.85
C ALA A 11 -10.95 -11.17 -42.73
N ALA A 12 -11.73 -12.25 -42.82
CA ALA A 12 -13.16 -12.22 -42.55
C ALA A 12 -13.38 -11.72 -41.11
N SER A 13 -13.91 -10.51 -40.96
CA SER A 13 -14.36 -10.04 -39.65
C SER A 13 -15.54 -10.91 -39.23
N ALA A 14 -15.38 -11.65 -38.14
CA ALA A 14 -16.46 -12.40 -37.53
C ALA A 14 -17.65 -11.47 -37.28
N ALA A 15 -18.80 -11.81 -37.87
CA ALA A 15 -20.04 -11.08 -37.64
C ALA A 15 -20.42 -11.19 -36.15
N PRO A 16 -20.86 -10.10 -35.49
CA PRO A 16 -21.26 -10.15 -34.09
C PRO A 16 -22.48 -11.07 -33.92
N HIS A 17 -22.40 -11.99 -32.95
CA HIS A 17 -23.53 -12.83 -32.56
C HIS A 17 -24.68 -11.97 -32.00
N PHE A 18 -25.74 -11.81 -32.80
CA PHE A 18 -27.00 -11.23 -32.36
C PHE A 18 -27.92 -12.34 -31.81
N LEU A 19 -28.45 -12.14 -30.59
CA LEU A 19 -29.55 -12.93 -30.05
C LEU A 19 -30.88 -12.41 -30.64
N TYR A 20 -31.64 -13.30 -31.27
CA TYR A 20 -32.92 -13.01 -31.92
C TYR A 20 -34.09 -13.62 -31.14
N ILE A 21 -35.14 -12.84 -30.91
CA ILE A 21 -36.48 -13.34 -30.50
C ILE A 21 -37.48 -12.69 -31.45
N GLY A 22 -38.29 -13.49 -32.18
CA GLY A 22 -39.30 -12.99 -33.10
C GLY A 22 -38.76 -12.22 -34.32
N GLY A 23 -37.54 -12.53 -34.79
CA GLY A 23 -36.97 -11.93 -36.01
C GLY A 23 -36.39 -10.51 -35.86
N LYS A 24 -36.32 -9.94 -34.65
CA LYS A 24 -35.68 -8.64 -34.39
C LYS A 24 -34.47 -8.79 -33.45
N PRO A 25 -33.34 -8.11 -33.73
CA PRO A 25 -32.16 -8.16 -32.87
C PRO A 25 -32.42 -7.51 -31.50
N MET A 26 -32.09 -8.19 -30.40
CA MET A 26 -32.17 -7.62 -29.06
C MET A 26 -31.20 -6.44 -28.91
N ARG A 27 -31.73 -5.23 -28.69
CA ARG A 27 -30.93 -4.02 -28.43
C ARG A 27 -30.69 -3.90 -26.92
N ARG A 28 -29.45 -4.10 -26.47
CA ARG A 28 -29.07 -4.01 -25.04
C ARG A 28 -28.79 -2.55 -24.62
N PHE A 29 -29.06 -2.25 -23.34
CA PHE A 29 -28.57 -1.02 -22.72
C PHE A 29 -27.05 -1.11 -22.59
N LYS A 30 -26.32 -0.21 -23.27
CA LYS A 30 -24.86 -0.12 -23.28
C LYS A 30 -24.45 1.35 -23.30
N HIS A 31 -23.45 1.71 -22.50
CA HIS A 31 -22.79 3.02 -22.62
C HIS A 31 -21.91 3.04 -23.88
N LEU A 32 -22.05 4.08 -24.71
CA LEU A 32 -21.23 4.26 -25.91
C LEU A 32 -19.77 4.48 -25.52
N SER A 33 -18.85 3.71 -26.10
CA SER A 33 -17.41 3.93 -25.99
C SER A 33 -16.94 5.03 -26.95
N LYS A 34 -15.69 5.50 -26.81
CA LYS A 34 -15.11 6.44 -27.77
C LYS A 34 -15.10 5.89 -29.20
N SER A 35 -14.82 4.60 -29.37
CA SER A 35 -14.87 3.94 -30.68
C SER A 35 -16.29 3.88 -31.26
N ASP A 36 -17.30 3.66 -30.41
CA ASP A 36 -18.70 3.70 -30.85
C ASP A 36 -19.08 5.10 -31.34
N ARG A 37 -18.63 6.16 -30.64
CA ARG A 37 -18.88 7.56 -31.03
C ARG A 37 -18.24 7.96 -32.36
N ILE A 38 -16.99 7.54 -32.59
CA ILE A 38 -16.29 7.74 -33.88
C ILE A 38 -17.06 7.03 -35.00
N ARG A 39 -17.52 5.80 -34.75
CA ARG A 39 -18.31 5.05 -35.74
C ARG A 39 -19.65 5.71 -36.05
N ILE A 40 -20.31 6.30 -35.05
CA ILE A 40 -21.52 7.11 -35.25
C ILE A 40 -21.22 8.33 -36.13
N GLU A 41 -20.09 9.01 -35.91
CA GLU A 41 -19.69 10.17 -36.72
C GLU A 41 -19.46 9.81 -38.18
N THR A 42 -18.71 8.73 -38.45
CA THR A 42 -18.48 8.24 -39.82
C THR A 42 -19.80 7.93 -40.53
N LEU A 43 -20.70 7.16 -39.89
CA LEU A 43 -21.98 6.78 -40.50
C LEU A 43 -22.91 7.98 -40.69
N ASN A 44 -22.88 8.95 -39.78
CA ASN A 44 -23.65 10.19 -39.90
C ASN A 44 -23.16 11.03 -41.08
N ASN A 45 -21.85 11.10 -41.30
CA ASN A 45 -21.25 11.79 -42.45
C ASN A 45 -21.54 11.07 -43.77
N ASP A 46 -21.66 9.74 -43.74
CA ASP A 46 -22.09 8.92 -44.89
C ASP A 46 -23.61 9.02 -45.18
N GLY A 47 -24.34 9.88 -44.46
CA GLY A 47 -25.77 10.12 -44.67
C GLY A 47 -26.70 9.01 -44.18
N LYS A 48 -26.22 8.11 -43.31
CA LYS A 48 -27.04 7.04 -42.74
C LYS A 48 -28.09 7.56 -41.77
N THR A 49 -29.27 6.96 -41.81
CA THR A 49 -30.37 7.31 -40.90
C THR A 49 -30.07 6.86 -39.46
N PRO A 50 -30.61 7.53 -38.43
CA PRO A 50 -30.42 7.11 -37.03
C PRO A 50 -30.81 5.66 -36.73
N LYS A 51 -31.75 5.09 -37.53
CA LYS A 51 -32.16 3.70 -37.44
C LYS A 51 -31.05 2.75 -37.92
N GLU A 52 -30.45 3.03 -39.08
CA GLU A 52 -29.32 2.26 -39.62
C GLU A 52 -28.09 2.35 -38.71
N ILE A 53 -27.79 3.55 -38.20
CA ILE A 53 -26.69 3.76 -37.24
C ILE A 53 -26.91 2.91 -35.99
N ALA A 54 -28.13 2.88 -35.45
CA ALA A 54 -28.47 2.09 -34.27
C ALA A 54 -28.30 0.58 -34.50
N GLU A 55 -28.62 0.09 -35.69
CA GLU A 55 -28.45 -1.32 -36.07
C GLU A 55 -26.98 -1.70 -36.22
N VAL A 56 -26.16 -0.85 -36.83
CA VAL A 56 -24.71 -1.07 -37.01
C VAL A 56 -23.96 -1.00 -35.69
N VAL A 57 -24.31 -0.07 -34.81
CA VAL A 57 -23.67 0.13 -33.50
C VAL A 57 -24.21 -0.85 -32.44
N GLY A 58 -25.40 -1.43 -32.67
CA GLY A 58 -26.02 -2.41 -31.78
C GLY A 58 -26.67 -1.79 -30.53
N VAL A 59 -27.25 -0.59 -30.65
CA VAL A 59 -27.88 0.15 -29.54
C VAL A 59 -29.32 0.55 -29.87
N HIS A 60 -30.07 1.04 -28.88
CA HIS A 60 -31.41 1.58 -29.11
C HIS A 60 -31.37 2.89 -29.92
N ILE A 61 -32.36 3.12 -30.79
CA ILE A 61 -32.43 4.31 -31.65
C ILE A 61 -32.44 5.62 -30.83
N SER A 62 -33.08 5.62 -29.66
CA SER A 62 -33.08 6.78 -28.75
C SER A 62 -31.68 7.10 -28.22
N THR A 63 -30.79 6.12 -28.12
CA THR A 63 -29.38 6.35 -27.73
C THR A 63 -28.66 7.14 -28.81
N ILE A 64 -28.89 6.83 -30.09
CA ILE A 64 -28.33 7.57 -31.23
C ILE A 64 -28.88 9.00 -31.27
N TYR A 65 -30.18 9.20 -31.11
CA TYR A 65 -30.74 10.56 -31.05
C TYR A 65 -30.14 11.39 -29.91
N ARG A 66 -30.03 10.81 -28.70
CA ARG A 66 -29.42 11.49 -27.55
C ARG A 66 -27.92 11.76 -27.76
N GLU A 67 -27.23 10.89 -28.48
CA GLU A 67 -25.81 11.05 -28.82
C GLU A 67 -25.60 12.18 -29.82
N LEU A 68 -26.33 12.16 -30.93
CA LEU A 68 -26.26 13.19 -31.97
C LEU A 68 -26.57 14.57 -31.39
N GLN A 69 -27.66 14.69 -30.61
CA GLN A 69 -28.02 15.92 -29.92
C GLN A 69 -26.92 16.42 -28.97
N ARG A 70 -26.21 15.51 -28.29
CA ARG A 70 -25.10 15.89 -27.41
C ARG A 70 -23.92 16.46 -28.20
N GLY A 71 -23.53 15.80 -29.28
CA GLY A 71 -22.39 16.19 -30.12
C GLY A 71 -22.66 17.24 -31.20
N GLN A 72 -23.89 17.76 -31.28
CA GLN A 72 -24.26 18.77 -32.26
C GLN A 72 -23.53 20.11 -32.04
N TYR A 73 -23.10 20.71 -33.14
CA TYR A 73 -22.49 22.04 -33.20
C TYR A 73 -22.80 22.74 -34.52
N THR A 74 -22.78 24.07 -34.51
CA THR A 74 -22.91 24.89 -35.71
C THR A 74 -21.55 25.01 -36.40
N HIS A 75 -21.48 24.57 -37.65
CA HIS A 75 -20.33 24.71 -38.52
C HIS A 75 -20.60 25.84 -39.52
N ARG A 76 -19.66 26.79 -39.61
CA ARG A 76 -19.72 27.87 -40.60
C ARG A 76 -18.81 27.50 -41.78
N ASN A 77 -19.41 27.35 -42.94
CA ASN A 77 -18.73 27.02 -44.18
C ASN A 77 -17.96 28.23 -44.73
N SER A 78 -17.06 27.98 -45.68
CA SER A 78 -16.23 29.03 -46.31
C SER A 78 -17.04 30.05 -47.11
N ASP A 79 -18.25 29.69 -47.55
CA ASP A 79 -19.23 30.56 -48.19
C ASP A 79 -20.10 31.32 -47.18
N TRP A 80 -19.73 31.27 -45.89
CA TRP A 80 -20.43 31.85 -44.74
C TRP A 80 -21.82 31.27 -44.45
N THR A 81 -22.22 30.18 -45.09
CA THR A 81 -23.43 29.44 -44.71
C THR A 81 -23.21 28.69 -43.40
N GLU A 82 -24.27 28.52 -42.60
CA GLU A 82 -24.23 27.77 -41.35
C GLU A 82 -24.96 26.44 -41.51
N GLU A 83 -24.35 25.36 -41.02
CA GLU A 83 -24.98 24.04 -40.98
C GLU A 83 -24.72 23.34 -39.65
N THR A 84 -25.65 22.47 -39.25
CA THR A 84 -25.49 21.68 -38.03
C THR A 84 -24.75 20.39 -38.33
N ARG A 85 -23.61 20.18 -37.67
CA ARG A 85 -22.83 18.94 -37.76
C ARG A 85 -22.77 18.23 -36.41
N TYR A 86 -22.41 16.95 -36.44
CA TYR A 86 -22.11 16.15 -35.24
C TYR A 86 -20.61 15.94 -35.12
N SER A 87 -20.07 16.07 -33.91
CA SER A 87 -18.68 15.72 -33.59
C SER A 87 -18.63 14.70 -32.45
N SER A 88 -17.91 13.60 -32.68
CA SER A 88 -17.71 12.56 -31.65
C SER A 88 -16.91 13.08 -30.46
N ASP A 89 -15.90 13.93 -30.71
CA ASP A 89 -15.07 14.53 -29.66
C ASP A 89 -15.85 15.53 -28.80
N LEU A 90 -16.72 16.37 -29.40
CA LEU A 90 -17.59 17.27 -28.63
C LEU A 90 -18.60 16.48 -27.77
N SER A 91 -19.13 15.39 -28.30
CA SER A 91 -20.04 14.52 -27.53
C SER A 91 -19.33 13.85 -26.35
N GLU A 92 -18.13 13.32 -26.57
CA GLU A 92 -17.28 12.73 -25.52
C GLU A 92 -16.94 13.76 -24.44
N MET A 93 -16.56 14.98 -24.84
CA MET A 93 -16.25 16.07 -23.93
C MET A 93 -17.45 16.45 -23.07
N LYS A 94 -18.63 16.66 -23.67
CA LYS A 94 -19.87 16.96 -22.93
C LYS A 94 -20.32 15.78 -22.05
N TYR A 95 -20.13 14.54 -22.49
CA TYR A 95 -20.42 13.36 -21.68
C TYR A 95 -19.53 13.31 -20.42
N ARG A 96 -18.23 13.55 -20.56
CA ARG A 96 -17.29 13.64 -19.44
C ARG A 96 -17.59 14.80 -18.51
N ALA A 97 -17.91 15.98 -19.05
CA ALA A 97 -18.32 17.14 -18.26
C ALA A 97 -19.58 16.85 -17.44
N ASN A 98 -20.60 16.24 -18.05
CA ASN A 98 -21.82 15.83 -17.36
C ASN A 98 -21.56 14.74 -16.29
N LEU A 99 -20.64 13.79 -16.55
CA LEU A 99 -20.23 12.82 -15.54
C LEU A 99 -19.51 13.48 -14.37
N ALA A 100 -18.65 14.46 -14.63
CA ALA A 100 -17.95 15.22 -13.60
C ALA A 100 -18.93 16.05 -12.75
N ALA A 101 -19.91 16.69 -13.40
CA ALA A 101 -20.97 17.45 -12.74
C ALA A 101 -21.97 16.57 -11.95
N LYS A 102 -22.09 15.28 -12.32
CA LYS A 102 -22.92 14.28 -11.62
C LYS A 102 -22.25 13.66 -10.40
N GLY A 103 -21.05 14.12 -10.01
CA GLY A 103 -20.40 13.62 -8.80
C GLY A 103 -21.38 13.70 -7.62
N ALA A 104 -21.60 12.57 -6.93
CA ALA A 104 -22.35 12.59 -5.69
C ALA A 104 -21.74 13.62 -4.74
N ASP A 105 -22.57 14.28 -3.94
CA ASP A 105 -22.09 15.18 -2.89
C ASP A 105 -20.98 14.49 -2.10
N LEU A 106 -19.95 15.26 -1.74
CA LEU A 106 -18.83 14.73 -0.97
C LEU A 106 -19.40 14.06 0.28
N LYS A 107 -19.13 12.77 0.49
CA LYS A 107 -19.55 12.04 1.69
C LYS A 107 -19.17 12.78 2.95
N ILE A 108 -17.95 13.37 3.01
CA ILE A 108 -17.49 14.16 4.16
C ILE A 108 -18.38 15.38 4.44
N GLY A 109 -19.07 15.89 3.41
CA GLY A 109 -20.03 16.99 3.52
C GLY A 109 -19.46 18.17 4.30
N ASN A 110 -20.20 18.60 5.33
CA ASN A 110 -19.81 19.66 6.25
C ASN A 110 -19.25 19.12 7.59
N ASP A 111 -18.79 17.87 7.64
CA ASP A 111 -18.17 17.28 8.84
C ASP A 111 -16.72 17.75 8.98
N HIS A 112 -16.56 19.01 9.35
CA HIS A 112 -15.26 19.65 9.56
C HIS A 112 -14.43 18.94 10.64
N ARG A 113 -15.08 18.34 11.65
CA ARG A 113 -14.40 17.60 12.72
C ARG A 113 -13.77 16.32 12.18
N LEU A 114 -14.49 15.56 11.35
CA LEU A 114 -13.92 14.39 10.69
C LEU A 114 -12.78 14.78 9.74
N ALA A 115 -12.95 15.89 9.00
CA ALA A 115 -11.92 16.37 8.10
C ALA A 115 -10.63 16.72 8.85
N GLU A 116 -10.72 17.55 9.90
CA GLU A 116 -9.60 17.95 10.74
C GLU A 116 -8.92 16.73 11.38
N TYR A 117 -9.71 15.78 11.92
CA TYR A 117 -9.17 14.56 12.49
C TYR A 117 -8.34 13.75 11.47
N ILE A 118 -8.86 13.57 10.25
CA ILE A 118 -8.14 12.86 9.18
C ILE A 118 -6.86 13.62 8.80
N GLU A 119 -6.91 14.95 8.71
CA GLU A 119 -5.74 15.78 8.40
C GLU A 119 -4.66 15.64 9.46
N THR A 120 -5.00 15.82 10.74
CA THR A 120 -4.05 15.69 11.85
C THR A 120 -3.41 14.30 11.87
N LYS A 121 -4.23 13.25 11.79
CA LYS A 121 -3.71 11.87 11.84
C LYS A 121 -2.77 11.55 10.67
N ILE A 122 -3.07 12.01 9.46
CA ILE A 122 -2.25 11.69 8.29
C ILE A 122 -1.06 12.64 8.16
N ALA A 123 -1.27 13.95 8.17
CA ALA A 123 -0.23 14.94 7.91
C ALA A 123 0.77 15.05 9.07
N ASP A 124 0.26 15.08 10.31
CA ASP A 124 1.07 15.36 11.49
C ASP A 124 1.52 14.05 12.15
N GLU A 125 0.60 13.10 12.34
CA GLU A 125 0.91 11.80 12.98
C GLU A 125 1.39 10.71 11.99
N LYS A 126 1.47 10.98 10.68
CA LYS A 126 1.99 10.04 9.65
C LYS A 126 1.18 8.74 9.49
N TYR A 127 -0.13 8.77 9.77
CA TYR A 127 -1.01 7.63 9.58
C TYR A 127 -1.31 7.40 8.10
N SER A 128 -1.57 6.15 7.73
CA SER A 128 -2.17 5.86 6.42
C SER A 128 -3.69 6.07 6.46
N PRO A 129 -4.35 6.41 5.35
CA PRO A 129 -5.82 6.49 5.28
C PRO A 129 -6.55 5.26 5.82
N GLU A 130 -6.01 4.05 5.63
CA GLU A 130 -6.62 2.82 6.15
C GLU A 130 -6.45 2.70 7.68
N ALA A 131 -5.34 3.18 8.23
CA ALA A 131 -5.11 3.17 9.67
C ALA A 131 -6.04 4.15 10.40
N VAL A 132 -6.27 5.33 9.84
CA VAL A 132 -7.22 6.31 10.42
C VAL A 132 -8.64 5.73 10.49
N LEU A 133 -9.14 5.14 9.40
CA LEU A 133 -10.45 4.50 9.41
C LEU A 133 -10.52 3.31 10.37
N GLY A 134 -9.43 2.56 10.48
CA GLY A 134 -9.28 1.47 11.42
C GLY A 134 -9.37 1.92 12.87
N GLU A 135 -8.66 3.00 13.22
CA GLU A 135 -8.66 3.62 14.55
C GLU A 135 -10.05 4.11 14.93
N ILE A 136 -10.70 4.89 14.05
CA ILE A 136 -12.06 5.40 14.26
C ILE A 136 -13.01 4.25 14.60
N LYS A 137 -12.92 3.14 13.86
CA LYS A 137 -13.76 1.96 14.09
C LYS A 137 -13.40 1.23 15.38
N ALA A 138 -12.11 1.00 15.65
CA ALA A 138 -11.66 0.24 16.81
C ALA A 138 -11.96 0.97 18.13
N GLN A 139 -11.81 2.29 18.16
CA GLN A 139 -12.10 3.13 19.32
C GLN A 139 -13.56 3.57 19.40
N GLY A 140 -14.40 3.21 18.42
CA GLY A 140 -15.82 3.60 18.39
C GLY A 140 -16.06 5.10 18.28
N LEU A 141 -15.11 5.85 17.69
CA LEU A 141 -15.21 7.30 17.56
C LEU A 141 -16.39 7.67 16.66
N GLN A 142 -17.28 8.51 17.20
CA GLN A 142 -18.47 8.95 16.48
C GLN A 142 -18.18 10.26 15.74
N PHE A 143 -18.63 10.36 14.50
CA PHE A 143 -18.60 11.57 13.68
C PHE A 143 -19.98 11.75 13.03
N ASN A 144 -20.28 12.93 12.49
CA ASN A 144 -21.56 13.18 11.83
C ASN A 144 -21.68 12.38 10.52
N THR A 145 -20.53 12.06 9.93
CA THR A 145 -20.38 11.30 8.70
C THR A 145 -19.57 10.03 8.92
N GLU A 146 -19.92 8.95 8.22
CA GLU A 146 -19.13 7.72 8.16
C GLU A 146 -18.45 7.52 6.79
N ILE A 147 -17.12 7.45 6.76
CA ILE A 147 -16.33 7.08 5.56
C ILE A 147 -15.91 5.61 5.65
N LYS A 148 -16.55 4.74 4.86
CA LYS A 148 -16.32 3.28 4.91
C LYS A 148 -15.10 2.77 4.12
N SER A 149 -14.48 3.62 3.30
CA SER A 149 -13.43 3.17 2.37
C SER A 149 -12.25 4.12 2.32
N LYS A 150 -11.04 3.56 2.47
CA LYS A 150 -9.79 4.30 2.29
C LYS A 150 -9.68 4.98 0.92
N ASN A 151 -10.28 4.39 -0.12
CA ASN A 151 -10.27 4.97 -1.47
C ASN A 151 -11.02 6.30 -1.53
N THR A 152 -12.02 6.51 -0.67
CA THR A 152 -12.70 7.79 -0.54
C THR A 152 -11.75 8.86 0.00
N ILE A 153 -10.99 8.54 1.06
CA ILE A 153 -9.98 9.45 1.60
C ILE A 153 -8.92 9.76 0.54
N TYR A 154 -8.37 8.75 -0.15
CA TYR A 154 -7.41 8.98 -1.24
C TYR A 154 -7.97 9.89 -2.34
N SER A 155 -9.22 9.69 -2.75
CA SER A 155 -9.88 10.55 -3.74
C SER A 155 -10.04 12.00 -3.23
N TYR A 156 -10.31 12.21 -1.95
CA TYR A 156 -10.42 13.54 -1.36
C TYR A 156 -9.09 14.27 -1.29
N ILE A 157 -8.01 13.55 -0.99
CA ILE A 157 -6.64 14.08 -1.05
C ILE A 157 -6.30 14.50 -2.49
N GLU A 158 -6.60 13.66 -3.48
CA GLU A 158 -6.33 13.97 -4.89
C GLU A 158 -7.13 15.17 -5.40
N LYS A 159 -8.37 15.30 -4.95
CA LYS A 159 -9.26 16.43 -5.29
C LYS A 159 -8.95 17.71 -4.51
N GLY A 160 -8.01 17.69 -3.56
CA GLY A 160 -7.69 18.85 -2.72
C GLY A 160 -8.84 19.29 -1.81
N ILE A 161 -9.64 18.34 -1.33
CA ILE A 161 -10.76 18.62 -0.41
C ILE A 161 -10.27 19.00 0.99
N PHE A 162 -9.12 18.46 1.38
CA PHE A 162 -8.45 18.78 2.62
C PHE A 162 -7.64 20.07 2.48
N LEU A 163 -7.61 20.89 3.53
CA LEU A 163 -6.95 22.18 3.58
C LEU A 163 -5.42 22.05 3.61
N ARG A 164 -4.91 21.15 4.43
CA ARG A 164 -3.48 20.92 4.72
C ARG A 164 -2.97 19.62 4.13
N LEU A 165 -3.84 18.63 3.93
CA LEU A 165 -3.43 17.29 3.53
C LEU A 165 -3.32 17.13 2.01
N THR A 166 -2.14 16.75 1.53
CA THR A 166 -1.86 16.51 0.11
C THR A 166 -1.24 15.14 -0.12
N ASN A 167 -1.04 14.78 -1.39
CA ASN A 167 -0.31 13.56 -1.76
C ASN A 167 1.15 13.52 -1.28
N LYS A 168 1.73 14.65 -0.85
CA LYS A 168 3.10 14.70 -0.31
C LYS A 168 3.19 14.12 1.10
N ASP A 169 2.09 14.14 1.83
CA ASP A 169 2.00 13.74 3.22
C ASP A 169 1.71 12.24 3.38
N LEU A 170 1.33 11.58 2.27
CA LEU A 170 1.06 10.15 2.25
C LEU A 170 2.35 9.32 2.42
N PRO A 171 2.33 8.28 3.28
CA PRO A 171 3.53 7.55 3.67
C PRO A 171 4.15 6.69 2.55
N VAL A 172 3.38 6.35 1.53
CA VAL A 172 3.83 5.53 0.40
C VAL A 172 3.32 6.16 -0.89
N LYS A 173 4.24 6.57 -1.76
CA LYS A 173 3.93 6.82 -3.16
C LYS A 173 3.99 5.49 -3.91
N GLY A 174 3.14 5.30 -4.91
CA GLY A 174 3.24 4.12 -5.77
C GLY A 174 4.58 4.12 -6.51
N ASP A 175 5.58 3.44 -5.97
CA ASP A 175 6.86 3.25 -6.63
C ASP A 175 6.74 2.14 -7.70
N LYS A 176 7.24 2.42 -8.90
CA LYS A 176 7.42 1.39 -9.94
C LYS A 176 8.33 0.30 -9.39
N LYS A 177 7.93 -0.97 -9.51
CA LYS A 177 8.79 -2.13 -9.22
C LYS A 177 10.11 -1.95 -9.97
N ARG A 178 11.20 -1.73 -9.22
CA ARG A 178 12.55 -1.73 -9.79
C ARG A 178 12.91 -3.17 -10.18
N SER A 179 13.62 -3.35 -11.29
CA SER A 179 14.11 -4.67 -11.66
C SER A 179 15.12 -5.14 -10.62
N TYR A 180 14.88 -6.32 -10.05
CA TYR A 180 15.75 -6.94 -9.08
C TYR A 180 16.98 -7.46 -9.83
N HIS A 181 18.14 -6.83 -9.64
CA HIS A 181 19.41 -7.39 -10.08
C HIS A 181 19.90 -8.35 -9.01
N LYS A 182 19.92 -9.65 -9.32
CA LYS A 182 20.41 -10.68 -8.41
C LYS A 182 21.93 -10.59 -8.35
N VAL A 183 22.45 -9.86 -7.36
CA VAL A 183 23.89 -9.87 -7.06
C VAL A 183 24.24 -11.25 -6.50
N GLN A 184 25.09 -11.99 -7.21
CA GLN A 184 25.68 -13.21 -6.68
C GLN A 184 26.77 -12.80 -5.68
N THR A 185 26.56 -13.07 -4.40
CA THR A 185 27.66 -13.13 -3.42
C THR A 185 27.80 -14.56 -2.91
N GLN A 186 29.02 -14.93 -2.56
CA GLN A 186 29.40 -16.27 -2.13
C GLN A 186 28.53 -16.75 -0.95
N LYS A 187 28.09 -18.01 -1.01
CA LYS A 187 27.40 -18.69 0.09
C LYS A 187 28.36 -18.77 1.28
N ARG A 188 28.12 -17.97 2.31
CA ARG A 188 28.82 -18.10 3.61
C ARG A 188 28.06 -19.12 4.45
N ALA A 189 28.79 -19.90 5.24
CA ALA A 189 28.19 -20.75 6.25
C ALA A 189 27.39 -19.88 7.24
N PRO A 190 26.22 -20.34 7.72
CA PRO A 190 25.47 -19.64 8.75
C PRO A 190 26.36 -19.48 9.99
N LYS A 191 26.31 -18.30 10.61
CA LYS A 191 27.19 -17.95 11.74
C LYS A 191 26.78 -18.59 13.07
N GLY A 192 25.58 -19.14 13.12
CA GLY A 192 25.03 -19.88 14.25
C GLY A 192 24.02 -20.92 13.77
N GLU A 193 23.06 -21.23 14.61
CA GLU A 193 22.06 -22.25 14.32
C GLU A 193 21.13 -21.83 13.17
N SER A 194 20.96 -22.69 12.17
CA SER A 194 20.12 -22.41 11.00
C SER A 194 18.64 -22.34 11.38
N ILE A 195 17.89 -21.50 10.68
CA ILE A 195 16.43 -21.42 10.75
C ILE A 195 15.73 -22.76 10.46
N GLU A 196 16.38 -23.68 9.76
CA GLU A 196 15.86 -25.04 9.52
C GLU A 196 15.71 -25.87 10.79
N LYS A 197 16.51 -25.57 11.82
CA LYS A 197 16.43 -26.24 13.13
C LYS A 197 15.44 -25.56 14.08
N ARG A 198 14.80 -24.48 13.64
CA ARG A 198 13.81 -23.76 14.43
C ARG A 198 12.49 -24.54 14.42
N PRO A 199 11.86 -24.76 15.58
CA PRO A 199 10.54 -25.41 15.65
C PRO A 199 9.51 -24.75 14.71
N GLU A 200 8.73 -25.56 14.01
CA GLU A 200 7.78 -25.10 12.98
C GLU A 200 6.72 -24.15 13.54
N ILE A 201 6.28 -24.35 14.78
CA ILE A 201 5.32 -23.50 15.50
C ILE A 201 5.72 -22.01 15.52
N ILE A 202 7.01 -21.71 15.51
CA ILE A 202 7.54 -20.33 15.48
C ILE A 202 7.28 -19.68 14.10
N GLY A 203 7.28 -20.50 13.05
CA GLY A 203 6.92 -20.13 11.69
C GLY A 203 5.47 -19.66 11.56
N GLU A 204 4.56 -20.30 12.30
CA GLU A 204 3.12 -20.03 12.28
C GLU A 204 2.73 -18.70 12.91
N ARG A 205 3.60 -18.11 13.75
CA ARG A 205 3.37 -16.83 14.44
C ARG A 205 2.15 -16.89 15.38
N SER A 206 1.93 -18.05 15.99
CA SER A 206 0.80 -18.36 16.88
C SER A 206 1.16 -18.28 18.36
N THR A 207 2.46 -18.24 18.70
CA THR A 207 2.96 -18.21 20.08
C THR A 207 3.71 -16.91 20.37
N PHE A 208 3.59 -16.44 21.62
CA PHE A 208 4.27 -15.26 22.13
C PHE A 208 5.74 -15.54 22.44
N GLY A 209 6.60 -14.53 22.26
CA GLY A 209 7.97 -14.50 22.76
C GLY A 209 9.03 -14.86 21.71
N HIS A 210 8.65 -14.85 20.43
CA HIS A 210 9.56 -15.09 19.32
C HIS A 210 9.81 -13.78 18.58
N TRP A 211 11.06 -13.35 18.50
CA TRP A 211 11.43 -12.04 17.98
C TRP A 211 12.20 -12.14 16.66
N GLU A 212 11.98 -11.19 15.76
CA GLU A 212 12.86 -10.92 14.62
C GLU A 212 13.74 -9.71 14.97
N MET A 213 15.06 -9.83 14.82
CA MET A 213 15.99 -8.74 15.12
C MET A 213 16.63 -8.20 13.82
N ASP A 214 16.76 -6.88 13.72
CA ASP A 214 17.35 -6.16 12.59
C ASP A 214 18.01 -4.86 13.04
N THR A 215 18.76 -4.22 12.12
CA THR A 215 19.30 -2.88 12.33
C THR A 215 18.87 -1.90 11.24
N VAL A 216 18.50 -0.68 11.66
CA VAL A 216 18.31 0.46 10.75
C VAL A 216 19.53 1.37 10.87
N VAL A 217 20.28 1.51 9.78
CA VAL A 217 21.55 2.25 9.78
C VAL A 217 21.38 3.75 9.52
N SER A 218 22.25 4.55 10.16
CA SER A 218 22.42 5.98 9.87
C SER A 218 22.85 6.24 8.42
N ALA A 219 22.60 7.46 7.94
CA ALA A 219 23.26 7.96 6.74
C ALA A 219 24.75 8.19 6.99
N ARG A 220 25.58 7.89 5.98
CA ARG A 220 27.01 8.19 6.03
C ARG A 220 27.24 9.71 6.06
N PRO A 221 28.26 10.22 6.80
CA PRO A 221 29.33 9.47 7.49
C PRO A 221 28.96 8.93 8.88
N GLY A 222 27.72 9.10 9.34
CA GLY A 222 27.28 8.66 10.65
C GLY A 222 27.42 7.15 10.87
N LYS A 223 27.69 6.77 12.12
CA LYS A 223 28.00 5.38 12.49
C LYS A 223 26.85 4.69 13.20
N ALA A 224 26.02 5.45 13.92
CA ALA A 224 24.94 4.93 14.73
C ALA A 224 23.95 4.08 13.92
N ALA A 225 23.27 3.21 14.65
CA ALA A 225 22.19 2.40 14.13
C ALA A 225 21.07 2.34 15.18
N ILE A 226 19.91 1.89 14.75
CA ILE A 226 18.80 1.53 15.64
C ILE A 226 18.69 0.02 15.58
N LEU A 227 18.93 -0.66 16.70
CA LEU A 227 18.56 -2.06 16.86
C LEU A 227 17.05 -2.13 16.99
N VAL A 228 16.44 -3.10 16.31
CA VAL A 228 15.00 -3.28 16.31
C VAL A 228 14.69 -4.76 16.55
N LEU A 229 13.84 -5.04 17.52
CA LEU A 229 13.27 -6.35 17.79
C LEU A 229 11.76 -6.29 17.58
N THR A 230 11.23 -7.15 16.72
CA THR A 230 9.80 -7.27 16.42
C THR A 230 9.24 -8.59 16.93
N GLU A 231 8.29 -8.52 17.86
CA GLU A 231 7.61 -9.70 18.38
C GLU A 231 6.69 -10.31 17.30
N ARG A 232 6.79 -11.61 17.05
CA ARG A 232 6.21 -12.25 15.86
C ARG A 232 4.70 -12.47 15.96
N LEU A 233 4.09 -12.47 17.13
CA LEU A 233 2.64 -12.62 17.31
C LEU A 233 1.96 -11.24 17.30
N THR A 234 2.35 -10.39 18.24
CA THR A 234 1.75 -9.10 18.60
C THR A 234 2.26 -7.95 17.77
N ARG A 235 3.42 -8.11 17.09
CA ARG A 235 4.11 -7.05 16.33
C ARG A 235 4.54 -5.86 17.18
N ASN A 236 4.70 -6.07 18.49
CA ASN A 236 5.27 -5.05 19.36
C ASN A 236 6.76 -4.90 19.06
N GLU A 237 7.22 -3.66 19.04
CA GLU A 237 8.58 -3.30 18.70
C GLU A 237 9.32 -2.86 19.95
N ILE A 238 10.54 -3.36 20.11
CA ILE A 238 11.53 -2.84 21.05
C ILE A 238 12.68 -2.28 20.22
N THR A 239 13.15 -1.09 20.55
CA THR A 239 14.28 -0.49 19.84
C THR A 239 15.34 0.02 20.81
N ALA A 240 16.59 0.04 20.33
CA ALA A 240 17.70 0.60 21.08
C ALA A 240 18.62 1.40 20.14
N LYS A 241 19.09 2.57 20.58
CA LYS A 241 20.11 3.32 19.86
C LYS A 241 21.47 2.63 20.04
N LEU A 242 22.11 2.28 18.94
CA LEU A 242 23.47 1.75 18.92
C LEU A 242 24.46 2.86 18.53
N PRO A 243 25.63 2.95 19.18
CA PRO A 243 26.67 3.90 18.78
C PRO A 243 27.26 3.55 17.40
N ASP A 244 27.26 2.27 17.03
CA ASP A 244 27.63 1.79 15.72
C ASP A 244 26.95 0.47 15.35
N LYS A 245 27.16 0.00 14.12
CA LYS A 245 26.63 -1.27 13.60
C LYS A 245 27.53 -2.48 13.93
N SER A 246 28.33 -2.43 15.00
CA SER A 246 29.20 -3.55 15.38
C SER A 246 28.46 -4.64 16.15
N ALA A 247 29.00 -5.86 16.17
CA ALA A 247 28.46 -6.95 16.96
C ALA A 247 28.57 -6.67 18.48
N ALA A 248 29.64 -6.01 18.92
CA ALA A 248 29.80 -5.62 20.31
C ALA A 248 28.69 -4.68 20.77
N SER A 249 28.33 -3.68 19.95
CA SER A 249 27.21 -2.77 20.23
C SER A 249 25.86 -3.49 20.33
N VAL A 250 25.62 -4.49 19.47
CA VAL A 250 24.38 -5.29 19.52
C VAL A 250 24.32 -6.12 20.80
N VAL A 251 25.42 -6.81 21.16
CA VAL A 251 25.49 -7.60 22.40
C VAL A 251 25.29 -6.72 23.62
N GLN A 252 25.93 -5.54 23.67
CA GLN A 252 25.74 -4.60 24.78
C GLN A 252 24.28 -4.13 24.89
N ALA A 253 23.61 -3.85 23.78
CA ALA A 253 22.19 -3.48 23.80
C ALA A 253 21.29 -4.62 24.30
N LEU A 254 21.61 -5.88 23.96
CA LEU A 254 20.92 -7.04 24.53
C LEU A 254 21.23 -7.19 26.03
N ASP A 255 22.45 -6.91 26.48
CA ASP A 255 22.84 -6.96 27.90
C ASP A 255 22.02 -5.94 28.70
N ASP A 256 21.85 -4.73 28.17
CA ASP A 256 21.06 -3.69 28.82
C ASP A 256 19.56 -4.04 28.81
N LEU A 257 19.06 -4.64 27.72
CA LEU A 257 17.70 -5.18 27.67
C LEU A 257 17.50 -6.32 28.68
N GLU A 258 18.47 -7.22 28.86
CA GLU A 258 18.39 -8.28 29.87
C GLU A 258 18.31 -7.70 31.28
N LYS A 259 19.07 -6.65 31.59
CA LYS A 259 18.96 -5.95 32.89
C LYS A 259 17.59 -5.33 33.11
N GLU A 260 17.00 -4.74 32.07
CA GLU A 260 15.68 -4.10 32.14
C GLU A 260 14.56 -5.10 32.44
N TRP A 261 14.58 -6.25 31.76
CA TRP A 261 13.54 -7.28 31.90
C TRP A 261 13.80 -8.25 33.06
N GLY A 262 15.05 -8.37 33.53
CA GLY A 262 15.43 -9.22 34.64
C GLY A 262 15.01 -10.67 34.43
N GLU A 263 14.41 -11.27 35.47
CA GLU A 263 13.94 -12.66 35.46
C GLU A 263 12.85 -12.95 34.40
N LEU A 264 12.16 -11.93 33.90
CA LEU A 264 11.16 -12.10 32.84
C LEU A 264 11.78 -12.28 31.45
N PHE A 265 13.05 -11.92 31.25
CA PHE A 265 13.69 -11.95 29.95
C PHE A 265 13.52 -13.31 29.22
N PRO A 266 13.88 -14.47 29.78
CA PRO A 266 13.74 -15.75 29.06
C PRO A 266 12.29 -16.13 28.75
N ARG A 267 11.32 -15.58 29.49
CA ARG A 267 9.88 -15.83 29.26
C ARG A 267 9.34 -14.97 28.11
N VAL A 268 9.84 -13.75 27.98
CA VAL A 268 9.45 -12.77 26.96
C VAL A 268 10.25 -12.93 25.67
N PHE A 269 11.52 -13.34 25.75
CA PHE A 269 12.43 -13.52 24.62
C PHE A 269 12.85 -14.97 24.48
N GLN A 270 11.91 -15.85 24.17
CA GLN A 270 12.19 -17.29 24.02
C GLN A 270 13.15 -17.57 22.88
N THR A 271 12.98 -16.90 21.73
CA THR A 271 13.88 -17.03 20.58
C THR A 271 14.05 -15.71 19.84
N ILE A 272 15.23 -15.49 19.26
CA ILE A 272 15.52 -14.38 18.35
C ILE A 272 15.93 -14.93 16.98
N THR A 273 15.39 -14.37 15.91
CA THR A 273 15.76 -14.69 14.53
C THR A 273 16.44 -13.50 13.86
N VAL A 274 17.65 -13.73 13.30
CA VAL A 274 18.49 -12.70 12.65
C VAL A 274 18.88 -13.13 11.23
N ASP A 275 19.41 -12.19 10.45
CA ASP A 275 20.13 -12.54 9.23
C ASP A 275 21.63 -12.76 9.47
N ASN A 276 22.38 -13.02 8.39
CA ASN A 276 23.82 -13.24 8.44
C ASN A 276 24.66 -11.94 8.41
N GLY A 277 24.06 -10.80 8.79
CA GLY A 277 24.72 -9.51 8.93
C GLY A 277 25.98 -9.59 9.80
N SER A 278 26.96 -8.71 9.54
CA SER A 278 28.19 -8.64 10.33
C SER A 278 27.93 -8.22 11.78
N GLU A 279 26.91 -7.39 11.98
CA GLU A 279 26.41 -6.94 13.28
C GLU A 279 25.84 -8.07 14.14
N PHE A 280 25.39 -9.17 13.53
CA PHE A 280 24.85 -10.34 14.24
C PHE A 280 25.84 -11.50 14.25
N ALA A 281 27.14 -11.23 14.11
CA ALA A 281 28.13 -12.29 13.99
C ALA A 281 28.44 -13.01 15.31
N ASP A 282 28.24 -12.35 16.45
CA ASP A 282 28.56 -12.88 17.77
C ASP A 282 27.37 -13.66 18.35
N CYS A 283 27.09 -14.84 17.80
CA CYS A 283 26.03 -15.72 18.30
C CYS A 283 26.20 -16.06 19.80
N PRO A 284 27.40 -16.44 20.29
CA PRO A 284 27.60 -16.68 21.72
C PRO A 284 27.26 -15.45 22.58
N GLY A 285 27.66 -14.24 22.14
CA GLY A 285 27.31 -13.01 22.84
C GLY A 285 25.81 -12.71 22.86
N ILE A 286 25.10 -12.98 21.75
CA ILE A 286 23.64 -12.81 21.66
C ILE A 286 22.90 -13.78 22.61
N GLU A 287 23.38 -15.03 22.72
CA GLU A 287 22.72 -16.06 23.53
C GLU A 287 23.14 -16.04 25.02
N ARG A 288 24.36 -15.61 25.36
CA ARG A 288 24.91 -15.62 26.73
C ARG A 288 24.03 -14.82 27.69
N SER A 289 23.73 -15.29 28.91
CA SER A 289 23.12 -14.44 29.95
C SER A 289 24.18 -13.69 30.78
N ILE A 290 23.89 -12.44 31.19
CA ILE A 290 24.68 -11.71 32.19
C ILE A 290 24.05 -11.74 33.60
N LEU A 291 22.84 -12.30 33.75
CA LEU A 291 22.12 -12.39 35.03
C LEU A 291 22.11 -13.81 35.61
N ALA A 292 22.21 -14.84 34.78
CA ALA A 292 22.16 -16.24 35.19
C ALA A 292 23.23 -17.07 34.49
N GLU A 293 23.54 -18.25 35.04
CA GLU A 293 24.36 -19.22 34.33
C GLU A 293 23.61 -19.77 33.11
N GLY A 294 24.28 -19.81 31.96
CA GLY A 294 23.71 -20.32 30.71
C GLY A 294 23.29 -19.22 29.73
N SER A 295 22.14 -19.44 29.08
CA SER A 295 21.70 -18.65 27.93
C SER A 295 20.42 -17.87 28.25
N ARG A 296 20.38 -16.59 27.83
CA ARG A 296 19.19 -15.72 27.98
C ARG A 296 18.09 -16.01 26.97
N THR A 297 18.46 -16.51 25.80
CA THR A 297 17.56 -16.75 24.66
C THR A 297 18.23 -17.64 23.62
N LYS A 298 17.44 -18.22 22.71
CA LYS A 298 17.96 -18.99 21.58
C LYS A 298 17.99 -18.16 20.28
N CYS A 299 19.11 -18.15 19.57
CA CYS A 299 19.29 -17.41 18.33
C CYS A 299 19.26 -18.33 17.10
N TYR A 300 18.50 -17.93 16.06
CA TYR A 300 18.42 -18.61 14.77
C TYR A 300 18.80 -17.69 13.61
N TYR A 301 19.52 -18.22 12.63
CA TYR A 301 20.00 -17.49 11.46
C TYR A 301 19.22 -17.89 10.20
N CYS A 302 18.65 -16.89 9.54
CA CYS A 302 18.03 -17.06 8.22
C CYS A 302 19.01 -17.54 7.16
N HIS A 303 18.48 -18.12 6.08
CA HIS A 303 19.29 -18.44 4.92
C HIS A 303 19.84 -17.16 4.27
N PRO A 304 21.07 -17.20 3.73
CA PRO A 304 21.57 -16.12 2.88
C PRO A 304 20.58 -15.83 1.74
N TYR A 305 20.27 -14.55 1.51
CA TYR A 305 19.32 -14.07 0.48
C TYR A 305 17.84 -14.41 0.70
N SER A 306 17.45 -14.92 1.86
CA SER A 306 16.06 -15.22 2.17
C SER A 306 15.41 -14.15 3.04
N SER A 307 15.34 -12.91 2.55
CA SER A 307 14.72 -11.80 3.29
C SER A 307 13.25 -12.04 3.65
N TYR A 308 12.56 -12.90 2.90
CA TYR A 308 11.17 -13.30 3.15
C TYR A 308 10.98 -14.07 4.47
N GLU A 309 12.04 -14.68 5.01
CA GLU A 309 12.02 -15.38 6.31
C GLU A 309 11.85 -14.41 7.50
N ARG A 310 12.10 -13.11 7.27
CA ARG A 310 11.93 -11.98 8.20
C ARG A 310 10.99 -10.91 7.63
N GLY A 311 9.83 -11.32 7.13
CA GLY A 311 8.89 -10.42 6.46
C GLY A 311 8.36 -9.27 7.34
N SER A 312 8.51 -9.32 8.67
CA SER A 312 8.06 -8.23 9.57
C SER A 312 8.97 -7.02 9.49
N ASN A 313 10.29 -7.27 9.43
CA ASN A 313 11.31 -6.23 9.50
C ASN A 313 11.27 -5.28 8.31
N GLU A 314 10.93 -5.74 7.09
CA GLU A 314 10.84 -4.85 5.93
C GLU A 314 9.74 -3.80 6.11
N ASN A 315 8.57 -4.21 6.62
CA ASN A 315 7.46 -3.30 6.85
C ASN A 315 7.78 -2.32 7.98
N LEU A 316 8.39 -2.82 9.06
CA LEU A 316 8.80 -1.99 10.19
C LEU A 316 9.86 -0.96 9.82
N ASN A 317 10.90 -1.37 9.09
CA ASN A 317 11.93 -0.46 8.60
C ASN A 317 11.29 0.64 7.74
N LYS A 318 10.27 0.33 6.92
CA LYS A 318 9.52 1.37 6.18
C LYS A 318 8.77 2.34 7.12
N MET A 319 8.22 1.86 8.24
CA MET A 319 7.54 2.71 9.21
C MET A 319 8.52 3.63 9.95
N ILE A 320 9.68 3.12 10.40
CA ILE A 320 10.75 3.94 10.99
C ILE A 320 11.20 5.02 10.01
N ARG A 321 11.35 4.67 8.72
CA ARG A 321 11.76 5.62 7.67
C ARG A 321 10.72 6.70 7.33
N ARG A 322 9.49 6.64 7.87
CA ARG A 322 8.54 7.77 7.80
C ARG A 322 8.99 8.93 8.69
N TRP A 323 9.53 8.61 9.86
CA TRP A 323 10.04 9.58 10.84
C TRP A 323 11.50 9.91 10.61
N LEU A 324 12.29 8.92 10.19
CA LEU A 324 13.72 9.04 9.95
C LEU A 324 14.07 8.72 8.49
N PRO A 325 13.78 9.63 7.54
CA PRO A 325 14.03 9.39 6.12
C PRO A 325 15.44 8.91 5.80
N LYS A 326 15.61 8.34 4.60
CA LYS A 326 16.96 8.04 4.10
C LYS A 326 17.75 9.35 3.99
N GLY A 327 18.97 9.36 4.51
CA GLY A 327 19.80 10.58 4.59
C GLY A 327 19.87 11.18 5.99
N THR A 328 19.01 10.75 6.93
CA THR A 328 19.09 11.19 8.32
C THR A 328 20.31 10.61 9.04
N ASN A 329 21.07 11.47 9.72
CA ASN A 329 22.18 11.08 10.58
C ASN A 329 21.66 10.72 11.98
N PHE A 330 21.79 9.45 12.38
CA PHE A 330 21.31 8.96 13.67
C PHE A 330 22.26 9.31 14.83
N ASP A 331 23.49 9.73 14.54
CA ASP A 331 24.43 10.17 15.58
C ASP A 331 23.83 11.36 16.36
N GLU A 332 23.17 12.27 15.63
CA GLU A 332 22.54 13.50 16.13
C GLU A 332 21.15 13.28 16.77
N ILE A 333 20.59 12.08 16.68
CA ILE A 333 19.24 11.79 17.20
C ILE A 333 19.34 11.19 18.59
N GLY A 334 18.74 11.84 19.59
CA GLY A 334 18.69 11.33 20.96
C GLY A 334 17.86 10.04 21.09
N ALA A 335 18.15 9.26 22.14
CA ALA A 335 17.46 7.99 22.40
C ALA A 335 15.96 8.21 22.71
N GLU A 336 15.61 9.36 23.29
CA GLU A 336 14.24 9.77 23.59
C GLU A 336 13.38 9.96 22.34
N VAL A 337 13.97 10.43 21.24
CA VAL A 337 13.29 10.54 19.95
C VAL A 337 13.00 9.15 19.38
N ILE A 338 13.98 8.23 19.49
CA ILE A 338 13.82 6.84 19.06
C ILE A 338 12.72 6.15 19.89
N GLN A 339 12.65 6.42 21.20
CA GLN A 339 11.58 5.90 22.04
C GLN A 339 10.21 6.47 21.66
N THR A 340 10.13 7.77 21.33
CA THR A 340 8.90 8.41 20.85
C THR A 340 8.40 7.74 19.56
N ILE A 341 9.32 7.45 18.63
CA ILE A 341 8.99 6.72 17.39
C ILE A 341 8.54 5.29 17.72
N THR A 342 9.18 4.62 18.68
CA THR A 342 8.80 3.26 19.13
C THR A 342 7.40 3.24 19.72
N ASN A 343 7.07 4.21 20.57
CA ASN A 343 5.73 4.37 21.13
C ASN A 343 4.70 4.61 20.02
N TRP A 344 5.04 5.42 19.02
CA TRP A 344 4.18 5.62 17.86
C TRP A 344 3.99 4.32 17.06
N LEU A 345 5.05 3.53 16.84
CA LEU A 345 4.99 2.24 16.13
C LEU A 345 4.09 1.24 16.86
N ASN A 346 4.17 1.19 18.18
CA ASN A 346 3.41 0.25 19.00
C ASN A 346 1.94 0.68 19.15
N ASN A 347 1.66 1.98 19.10
CA ASN A 347 0.28 2.50 19.12
C ASN A 347 -0.37 2.65 17.74
N TYR A 348 0.39 2.46 16.65
CA TYR A 348 -0.13 2.55 15.29
C TYR A 348 -1.19 1.46 15.02
N PRO A 349 -2.39 1.80 14.54
CA PRO A 349 -3.45 0.83 14.23
C PRO A 349 -3.03 -0.14 13.12
N ARG A 350 -2.91 -1.44 13.44
CA ARG A 350 -2.47 -2.48 12.48
C ARG A 350 -3.64 -3.35 12.06
N LYS A 351 -3.96 -3.38 10.76
CA LYS A 351 -5.04 -4.21 10.20
C LYS A 351 -4.92 -5.71 10.56
N ILE A 352 -3.68 -6.22 10.63
CA ILE A 352 -3.42 -7.63 11.00
C ILE A 352 -3.87 -7.96 12.43
N LEU A 353 -3.95 -6.95 13.31
CA LEU A 353 -4.41 -7.06 14.70
C LEU A 353 -5.84 -6.53 14.85
N GLY A 354 -6.64 -6.53 13.76
CA GLY A 354 -7.99 -5.95 13.81
C GLY A 354 -8.01 -4.44 14.08
N PHE A 355 -6.92 -3.73 13.77
CA PHE A 355 -6.67 -2.32 14.09
C PHE A 355 -6.41 -2.00 15.56
N LEU A 356 -6.21 -3.01 16.41
CA LEU A 356 -5.69 -2.79 17.76
C LEU A 356 -4.21 -2.33 17.71
N PRO A 357 -3.79 -1.48 18.67
CA PRO A 357 -2.39 -1.22 18.95
C PRO A 357 -1.60 -2.50 19.24
N ALA A 358 -0.36 -2.59 18.75
CA ALA A 358 0.53 -3.71 19.08
C ALA A 358 0.90 -3.71 20.57
N SER A 359 1.02 -2.53 21.19
CA SER A 359 1.21 -2.36 22.63
C SER A 359 0.10 -3.02 23.46
N ALA A 360 -1.16 -2.84 23.05
CA ALA A 360 -2.31 -3.43 23.73
C ALA A 360 -2.29 -4.95 23.65
N VAL A 361 -2.09 -5.51 22.45
CA VAL A 361 -2.02 -6.97 22.26
C VAL A 361 -0.81 -7.58 22.99
N PHE A 362 0.32 -6.86 23.05
CA PHE A 362 1.48 -7.28 23.83
C PHE A 362 1.19 -7.29 25.33
N GLN A 363 0.50 -6.26 25.83
CA GLN A 363 0.10 -6.22 27.24
C GLN A 363 -0.82 -7.39 27.61
N GLU A 364 -1.78 -7.76 26.76
CA GLU A 364 -2.63 -8.95 26.99
C GLU A 364 -1.80 -10.23 27.12
N GLN A 365 -0.75 -10.40 26.31
CA GLN A 365 0.16 -11.54 26.42
C GLN A 365 1.02 -11.48 27.69
N MET A 366 1.45 -10.28 28.09
CA MET A 366 2.18 -10.08 29.34
C MET A 366 1.31 -10.40 30.56
N ASP A 367 0.05 -9.97 30.56
CA ASP A 367 -0.90 -10.25 31.63
C ASP A 367 -1.15 -11.76 31.75
N ALA A 368 -1.39 -12.43 30.62
CA ALA A 368 -1.53 -13.89 30.58
C ALA A 368 -0.26 -14.63 31.08
N LEU A 369 0.93 -14.09 30.77
CA LEU A 369 2.20 -14.65 31.21
C LEU A 369 2.41 -14.45 32.72
N LEU A 370 2.00 -13.31 33.27
CA LEU A 370 2.11 -13.00 34.69
C LEU A 370 0.99 -13.64 35.53
N GLY A 371 -0.02 -14.24 34.89
CA GLY A 371 -1.13 -14.91 35.56
C GLY A 371 -2.19 -13.95 36.10
N ALA A 372 -2.37 -12.80 35.43
CA ALA A 372 -3.38 -11.79 35.74
C ALA A 372 -4.75 -12.12 35.13
#